data_AF-A0A8C3XVW1-F1
#
_entry.id   AF-A0A8C3XVW1-F1
#
_cell.length_a   1.000
_cell.length_b   1.000
_cell.length_c   1.000
_cell.angle_alpha   90.00
_cell.angle_beta   90.00
_cell.angle_gamma   90.00
#
_symmetry.space_group_name_H-M   'P 1'
#
loop_
_entity.id
_entity.type
_entity.pdbx_description
1 polymer ?
#
loop_
_entity_poly.entity_id
_entity_poly.type
_entity_poly.pdbx_seq_one_letter_code
_entity_poly.pdbx_strand_id
1 'polypeptide(L)'
;YYDHLFQMDWHKFERGRGRCPFDPSSSFISTLIGGELFAGLYNDYWGRDAAVLRTMGRMPHIRTEPDDERLLKEPKFVGSYMIPDNEDREDNKVYFFFTEKALEAETGTHAIYARVGRVCANDMGGQRMLVNKWSTFLKTRLICSVPGMNGIDTHFDELEDVFLLQTRDNKNPVIFGLFNTTSNIFRGYAICVYHIASIRAAFNGPYAHKEGPEYHWSLYEGKVPYPRPGSCASKVNGGLYGTTKDYPDEAVRFARSHPLMYQSIKPVHKRPILVKTDGKYNLKQIAVDRVEAEDGQYDVLFIGTDNGIVLKVITIYNQDTESMEEVILEEMQVFKVPVPIISMEISSKRQQLYIGSESAVAQVKFHQCDMYGTACADCCLARDPYCAWDGISCSRYYPTGMQAKRRFRRQDVRHGNAAQQCFGQQFIGEALAKTEELVVYGIEYNSTLLECTPRTLQAKVIWFMQRAHEARKEEVKTDDRIIKMDLGLLFLRLHRLDAGTYFCQTVEHSIVHTVRKIMLEVVEEGRVDEMFNKDYEEDIPHRMPCPAQSSIPQGSKPWYKEFLQLIGYSNFQRVEEYCEKVWCTDKRRKKLKMSPSKWKYANPQEKKARIRPEHYRLPRNVVDS
;
A
#
# COMPACT_ATOMS: atom_id res chain seq x y z
N TYR A 1 -35.69 12.13 -2.66
CA TYR A 1 -34.54 11.27 -2.37
C TYR A 1 -35.00 9.83 -2.53
N TYR A 2 -34.82 9.25 -3.71
CA TYR A 2 -34.97 7.81 -3.85
C TYR A 2 -33.63 7.23 -3.41
N ASP A 3 -33.61 6.57 -2.25
CA ASP A 3 -32.50 5.68 -1.91
C ASP A 3 -32.50 4.57 -2.95
N HIS A 4 -31.57 4.64 -3.90
CA HIS A 4 -31.27 3.55 -4.79
C HIS A 4 -30.60 2.44 -3.97
N LEU A 5 -31.42 1.70 -3.21
CA LEU A 5 -31.00 0.47 -2.55
C LEU A 5 -30.64 -0.53 -3.65
N PHE A 6 -29.34 -0.78 -3.81
CA PHE A 6 -28.86 -1.91 -4.60
C PHE A 6 -29.26 -3.18 -3.87
N GLN A 7 -30.20 -3.92 -4.43
CA GLN A 7 -30.59 -5.24 -3.95
C GLN A 7 -30.18 -6.28 -4.99
N MET A 8 -29.51 -7.34 -4.54
CA MET A 8 -29.27 -8.50 -5.37
C MET A 8 -30.60 -9.26 -5.54
N ASP A 9 -31.04 -9.40 -6.79
CA ASP A 9 -32.22 -10.21 -7.13
C ASP A 9 -31.79 -11.67 -7.29
N TRP A 10 -31.94 -12.44 -6.22
CA TRP A 10 -31.53 -13.84 -6.15
C TRP A 10 -32.30 -14.77 -7.10
N HIS A 11 -33.42 -14.32 -7.67
CA HIS A 11 -34.25 -15.15 -8.54
C HIS A 11 -34.01 -14.91 -10.03
N LYS A 12 -33.23 -13.88 -10.38
CA LYS A 12 -32.96 -13.52 -11.77
C LYS A 12 -31.54 -13.93 -12.19
N PHE A 13 -31.46 -14.92 -13.07
CA PHE A 13 -30.19 -15.39 -13.64
C PHE A 13 -30.06 -14.94 -15.09
N GLU A 14 -28.90 -14.39 -15.43
CA GLU A 14 -28.54 -14.03 -16.80
C GLU A 14 -27.24 -14.75 -17.20
N ARG A 15 -27.06 -15.00 -18.50
CA ARG A 15 -25.84 -15.63 -19.01
C ARG A 15 -24.65 -14.65 -18.85
N GLY A 16 -23.66 -15.02 -18.04
CA GLY A 16 -22.46 -14.21 -17.77
C GLY A 16 -21.40 -14.19 -18.88
N ARG A 17 -21.54 -15.03 -19.93
CA ARG A 17 -20.58 -15.07 -21.04
C ARG A 17 -20.46 -13.70 -21.72
N GLY A 18 -19.23 -13.17 -21.79
CA GLY A 18 -18.96 -11.83 -22.31
C GLY A 18 -19.21 -10.69 -21.31
N ARG A 19 -19.56 -11.01 -20.06
CA ARG A 19 -19.83 -10.04 -18.98
C ARG A 19 -18.98 -10.26 -17.73
N CYS A 20 -18.55 -11.49 -17.49
CA CYS A 20 -17.63 -11.86 -16.41
C CYS A 20 -16.70 -12.99 -16.88
N PRO A 21 -15.51 -13.14 -16.28
CA PRO A 21 -14.61 -14.25 -16.57
C PRO A 21 -15.13 -15.59 -16.00
N PHE A 22 -14.60 -16.70 -16.52
CA PHE A 22 -14.87 -18.04 -15.97
C PHE A 22 -14.02 -18.36 -14.74
N ASP A 23 -12.74 -17.96 -14.77
CA ASP A 23 -11.79 -18.14 -13.68
C ASP A 23 -11.68 -16.83 -12.88
N PRO A 24 -11.83 -16.84 -11.54
CA PRO A 24 -11.73 -15.65 -10.71
C PRO A 24 -10.34 -14.98 -10.74
N SER A 25 -9.30 -15.71 -11.15
CA SER A 25 -7.93 -15.20 -11.31
C SER A 25 -7.67 -14.58 -12.69
N SER A 26 -8.58 -14.77 -13.66
CA SER A 26 -8.43 -14.18 -14.98
C SER A 26 -8.57 -12.66 -14.94
N SER A 27 -7.71 -11.96 -15.68
CA SER A 27 -7.83 -10.51 -15.82
C SER A 27 -9.19 -10.12 -16.42
N PHE A 28 -9.82 -9.12 -15.81
CA PHE A 28 -11.14 -8.64 -16.18
C PHE A 28 -11.22 -7.14 -15.90
N ILE A 29 -11.81 -6.41 -16.84
CA ILE A 29 -12.18 -5.02 -16.62
C ILE A 29 -13.50 -4.72 -17.31
N SER A 30 -14.29 -3.81 -16.75
CA SER A 30 -15.51 -3.36 -17.41
C SER A 30 -15.92 -1.92 -17.07
N THR A 31 -16.68 -1.31 -17.99
CA THR A 31 -17.32 -0.01 -17.81
C THR A 31 -18.73 -0.07 -18.36
N LEU A 32 -19.70 0.35 -17.55
CA LEU A 32 -21.11 0.44 -17.95
C LEU A 32 -21.44 1.86 -18.43
N ILE A 33 -21.90 2.01 -19.67
CA ILE A 33 -22.20 3.31 -20.29
C ILE A 33 -23.61 3.24 -20.88
N GLY A 34 -24.56 3.98 -20.31
CA GLY A 34 -25.93 4.04 -20.84
C GLY A 34 -26.64 2.68 -20.92
N GLY A 35 -26.25 1.70 -20.10
CA GLY A 35 -26.78 0.33 -20.11
C GLY A 35 -26.01 -0.64 -21.02
N GLU A 36 -25.03 -0.16 -21.78
CA GLU A 36 -24.10 -0.95 -22.58
C GLU A 36 -22.86 -1.29 -21.73
N LEU A 37 -22.55 -2.58 -21.59
CA LEU A 37 -21.39 -3.07 -20.85
C LEU A 37 -20.22 -3.27 -21.80
N PHE A 38 -19.20 -2.45 -21.66
CA PHE A 38 -17.91 -2.61 -22.33
C PHE A 38 -16.98 -3.41 -21.41
N ALA A 39 -16.42 -4.50 -21.90
CA ALA A 39 -15.60 -5.40 -21.08
C ALA A 39 -14.37 -5.92 -21.83
N GLY A 40 -13.25 -6.03 -21.13
CA GLY A 40 -12.05 -6.75 -21.57
C GLY A 40 -11.88 -7.99 -20.71
N LEU A 41 -11.92 -9.18 -21.32
CA LEU A 41 -11.90 -10.46 -20.60
C LEU A 41 -11.49 -11.64 -21.48
N TYR A 42 -11.26 -12.79 -20.84
CA TYR A 42 -11.20 -14.09 -21.52
C TYR A 42 -12.58 -14.74 -21.55
N ASN A 43 -13.10 -14.98 -22.75
CA ASN A 43 -14.49 -15.35 -23.02
C ASN A 43 -14.72 -16.87 -23.15
N ASP A 44 -13.69 -17.68 -22.92
CA ASP A 44 -13.74 -19.13 -22.85
C ASP A 44 -13.19 -19.67 -21.53
N TYR A 45 -13.52 -20.94 -21.24
CA TYR A 45 -13.09 -21.62 -20.02
C TYR A 45 -11.56 -21.83 -19.96
N TRP A 46 -10.90 -21.94 -21.12
CA TRP A 46 -9.47 -22.27 -21.20
C TRP A 46 -8.55 -21.04 -21.14
N GLY A 47 -9.08 -19.82 -21.06
CA GLY A 47 -8.26 -18.61 -21.05
C GLY A 47 -7.51 -18.36 -22.37
N ARG A 48 -8.14 -18.67 -23.51
CA ARG A 48 -7.55 -18.47 -24.86
C ARG A 48 -8.29 -17.43 -25.69
N ASP A 49 -9.60 -17.27 -25.48
CA ASP A 49 -10.45 -16.32 -26.21
C ASP A 49 -10.44 -14.94 -25.55
N ALA A 50 -9.29 -14.26 -25.57
CA ALA A 50 -9.19 -12.88 -25.09
C ALA A 50 -9.95 -11.92 -26.01
N ALA A 51 -10.81 -11.09 -25.43
CA ALA A 51 -11.63 -10.17 -26.21
C ALA A 51 -11.96 -8.87 -25.48
N VAL A 52 -12.06 -7.80 -26.27
CA VAL A 52 -12.78 -6.59 -25.89
C VAL A 52 -14.18 -6.68 -26.51
N LEU A 53 -15.22 -6.55 -25.68
CA LEU A 53 -16.62 -6.72 -26.08
C LEU A 53 -17.48 -5.54 -25.65
N ARG A 54 -18.58 -5.32 -26.37
CA ARG A 54 -19.75 -4.58 -25.89
C ARG A 54 -20.94 -5.52 -25.88
N THR A 55 -21.56 -5.63 -24.71
CA THR A 55 -22.73 -6.47 -24.46
C THR A 55 -23.79 -5.67 -23.71
N MET A 56 -24.93 -6.30 -23.43
CA MET A 56 -26.08 -5.67 -22.76
C MET A 56 -26.69 -4.54 -23.62
N GLY A 57 -27.62 -3.80 -23.04
CA GLY A 57 -28.23 -2.64 -23.69
C GLY A 57 -29.06 -2.95 -24.95
N ARG A 58 -29.17 -1.93 -25.81
CA ARG A 58 -29.93 -1.97 -27.06
C ARG A 58 -29.02 -2.12 -28.29
N MET A 59 -27.75 -1.80 -28.14
CA MET A 59 -26.78 -1.87 -29.23
C MET A 59 -26.43 -3.34 -29.53
N PRO A 60 -26.02 -3.66 -30.77
CA PRO A 60 -25.61 -5.01 -31.12
C PRO A 60 -24.38 -5.42 -30.31
N HIS A 61 -24.33 -6.71 -30.01
CA HIS A 61 -23.15 -7.35 -29.42
C HIS A 61 -21.97 -7.25 -30.39
N ILE A 62 -20.89 -6.60 -29.95
CA ILE A 62 -19.67 -6.44 -30.75
C ILE A 62 -18.49 -6.96 -29.97
N ARG A 63 -17.50 -7.52 -30.67
CA ARG A 63 -16.24 -7.96 -30.06
C ARG A 63 -15.05 -7.84 -31.00
N THR A 64 -13.84 -8.00 -30.48
CA THR A 64 -12.65 -8.22 -31.31
C THR A 64 -12.79 -9.52 -32.13
N GLU A 65 -12.10 -9.58 -33.29
CA GLU A 65 -12.00 -10.80 -34.10
C GLU A 65 -11.27 -11.88 -33.29
N PRO A 66 -11.79 -13.12 -33.20
CA PRO A 66 -11.14 -14.19 -32.44
C PRO A 66 -9.91 -14.66 -33.20
N ASP A 67 -8.91 -15.15 -32.48
CA ASP A 67 -7.67 -15.71 -33.05
C ASP A 67 -6.83 -14.73 -33.90
N ASP A 68 -7.15 -13.44 -33.92
CA ASP A 68 -6.31 -12.39 -34.53
C ASP A 68 -5.38 -11.75 -33.49
N GLU A 69 -4.18 -12.31 -33.36
CA GLU A 69 -3.15 -11.83 -32.42
C GLU A 69 -2.75 -10.37 -32.65
N ARG A 70 -3.01 -9.79 -33.84
CA ARG A 70 -2.72 -8.36 -34.11
C ARG A 70 -3.61 -7.46 -33.27
N LEU A 71 -4.83 -7.90 -32.94
CA LEU A 71 -5.73 -7.16 -32.06
C LEU A 71 -5.30 -7.31 -30.60
N LEU A 72 -5.18 -8.54 -30.11
CA LEU A 72 -4.87 -8.86 -28.72
C LEU A 72 -4.03 -10.14 -28.66
N LYS A 73 -2.87 -10.09 -27.99
CA LYS A 73 -2.03 -11.28 -27.78
C LYS A 73 -1.75 -11.53 -26.29
N GLU A 74 -2.52 -12.44 -25.72
CA GLU A 74 -2.46 -12.78 -24.29
C GLU A 74 -2.53 -11.54 -23.36
N PRO A 75 -3.59 -10.72 -23.46
CA PRO A 75 -3.67 -9.48 -22.71
C PRO A 75 -4.01 -9.71 -21.22
N LYS A 76 -3.35 -8.95 -20.34
CA LYS A 76 -3.80 -8.67 -18.97
C LYS A 76 -4.54 -7.34 -18.97
N PHE A 77 -5.87 -7.37 -18.83
CA PHE A 77 -6.69 -6.15 -18.76
C PHE A 77 -6.56 -5.48 -17.39
N VAL A 78 -6.43 -4.15 -17.38
CA VAL A 78 -6.13 -3.38 -16.16
C VAL A 78 -7.15 -2.25 -15.92
N GLY A 79 -7.51 -1.48 -16.95
CA GLY A 79 -8.39 -0.31 -16.80
C GLY A 79 -9.30 -0.10 -18.01
N SER A 80 -10.49 0.44 -17.80
CA SER A 80 -11.35 0.89 -18.91
C SER A 80 -12.13 2.15 -18.53
N TYR A 81 -12.20 3.09 -19.46
CA TYR A 81 -12.83 4.40 -19.22
C TYR A 81 -13.48 4.96 -20.48
N MET A 82 -14.65 5.57 -20.33
CA MET A 82 -15.22 6.42 -21.38
C MET A 82 -14.65 7.82 -21.25
N ILE A 83 -13.97 8.29 -22.29
CA ILE A 83 -13.40 9.64 -22.32
C ILE A 83 -13.92 10.34 -23.57
N PRO A 84 -14.72 11.41 -23.43
CA PRO A 84 -15.20 12.18 -24.57
C PRO A 84 -14.03 12.94 -25.21
N ASP A 85 -13.88 12.84 -26.53
CA ASP A 85 -12.87 13.63 -27.27
C ASP A 85 -13.34 15.06 -27.55
N ASN A 86 -14.65 15.27 -27.59
CA ASN A 86 -15.32 16.54 -27.87
C ASN A 86 -16.77 16.50 -27.36
N GLU A 87 -17.58 17.50 -27.70
CA GLU A 87 -18.98 17.61 -27.27
C GLU A 87 -19.94 16.67 -28.02
N ASP A 88 -19.55 16.16 -29.20
CA ASP A 88 -20.38 15.24 -29.98
C ASP A 88 -20.35 13.85 -29.33
N ARG A 89 -21.45 13.45 -28.71
CA ARG A 89 -21.58 12.16 -28.04
C ARG A 89 -21.41 10.97 -28.98
N GLU A 90 -21.68 11.15 -30.27
CA GLU A 90 -21.44 10.14 -31.29
C GLU A 90 -19.94 9.92 -31.56
N ASP A 91 -19.07 10.81 -31.08
CA ASP A 91 -17.62 10.67 -31.14
C ASP A 91 -16.99 10.22 -29.80
N ASN A 92 -17.81 9.84 -28.82
CA ASN A 92 -17.34 9.27 -27.56
C ASN A 92 -16.54 7.99 -27.79
N LYS A 93 -15.42 7.85 -27.08
CA LYS A 93 -14.54 6.69 -27.19
C LYS A 93 -14.39 6.00 -25.85
N VAL A 94 -14.29 4.68 -25.90
CA VAL A 94 -13.98 3.84 -24.74
C VAL A 94 -12.55 3.38 -24.87
N TYR A 95 -11.74 3.71 -23.87
CA TYR A 95 -10.33 3.38 -23.79
C TYR A 95 -10.15 2.17 -22.89
N PHE A 96 -9.28 1.25 -23.30
CA PHE A 96 -8.90 0.04 -22.57
C PHE A 96 -7.39 0.06 -22.34
N PHE A 97 -6.99 -0.16 -21.10
CA PHE A 97 -5.60 -0.21 -20.67
C PHE A 97 -5.27 -1.65 -20.30
N PHE A 98 -4.20 -2.17 -20.88
CA PHE A 98 -3.83 -3.58 -20.72
C PHE A 98 -2.35 -3.77 -21.04
N THR A 99 -1.82 -4.92 -20.66
CA THR A 99 -0.49 -5.38 -21.06
C THR A 99 -0.63 -6.59 -21.94
N GLU A 100 0.20 -6.75 -22.97
CA GLU A 100 0.15 -7.91 -23.88
C GLU A 100 1.54 -8.30 -24.38
N LYS A 101 1.67 -9.47 -25.00
CA LYS A 101 2.90 -9.85 -25.72
C LYS A 101 3.03 -9.02 -27.00
N ALA A 102 4.15 -8.33 -27.16
CA ALA A 102 4.40 -7.44 -28.28
C ALA A 102 4.78 -8.23 -29.54
N LEU A 103 3.97 -8.09 -30.59
CA LEU A 103 4.27 -8.68 -31.91
C LEU A 103 5.31 -7.87 -32.69
N GLU A 104 5.52 -6.61 -32.29
CA GLU A 104 6.45 -5.67 -32.92
C GLU A 104 7.82 -5.61 -32.28
N ALA A 105 8.04 -6.38 -31.22
CA ALA A 105 9.36 -6.56 -30.67
C ALA A 105 10.27 -7.34 -31.63
N GLU A 106 11.58 -7.16 -31.51
CA GLU A 106 12.57 -7.83 -32.35
C GLU A 106 12.44 -9.35 -32.27
N THR A 107 12.66 -10.03 -33.40
CA THR A 107 12.51 -11.48 -33.53
C THR A 107 13.36 -12.21 -32.47
N GLY A 108 12.71 -13.04 -31.65
CA GLY A 108 13.35 -13.80 -30.57
C GLY A 108 13.27 -13.14 -29.18
N THR A 109 12.83 -11.88 -29.10
CA THR A 109 12.52 -11.23 -27.81
C THR A 109 11.05 -11.45 -27.45
N HIS A 110 10.79 -12.16 -26.35
CA HIS A 110 9.45 -12.27 -25.78
C HIS A 110 9.12 -11.01 -24.97
N ALA A 111 9.00 -9.86 -25.66
CA ALA A 111 8.70 -8.60 -24.99
C ALA A 111 7.22 -8.50 -24.64
N ILE A 112 6.96 -7.91 -23.48
CA ILE A 112 5.63 -7.56 -22.98
C ILE A 112 5.55 -6.04 -23.05
N TYR A 113 4.47 -5.47 -23.57
CA TYR A 113 4.24 -4.02 -23.61
C TYR A 113 2.91 -3.63 -22.99
N ALA A 114 2.91 -2.52 -22.25
CA ALA A 114 1.71 -1.82 -21.84
C ALA A 114 1.08 -1.07 -23.02
N ARG A 115 -0.24 -1.12 -23.09
CA ARG A 115 -1.06 -0.60 -24.19
C ARG A 115 -2.18 0.28 -23.68
N VAL A 116 -2.55 1.23 -24.53
CA VAL A 116 -3.88 1.80 -24.55
C VAL A 116 -4.53 1.44 -25.89
N GLY A 117 -5.69 0.80 -25.82
CA GLY A 117 -6.60 0.57 -26.94
C GLY A 117 -7.80 1.50 -26.86
N ARG A 118 -8.45 1.78 -27.98
CA ARG A 118 -9.70 2.54 -28.02
C ARG A 118 -10.69 1.98 -29.05
N VAL A 119 -11.98 2.18 -28.78
CA VAL A 119 -13.09 1.94 -29.72
C VAL A 119 -14.06 3.12 -29.68
N CYS A 120 -14.80 3.34 -30.76
CA CYS A 120 -15.93 4.26 -30.75
C CYS A 120 -17.11 3.65 -30.00
N ALA A 121 -17.71 4.40 -29.08
CA ALA A 121 -18.83 3.92 -28.27
C ALA A 121 -20.05 3.56 -29.14
N ASN A 122 -20.24 4.29 -30.25
CA ASN A 122 -21.34 4.10 -31.20
C ASN A 122 -21.03 3.12 -32.36
N ASP A 123 -19.90 2.41 -32.32
CA ASP A 123 -19.55 1.46 -33.39
C ASP A 123 -20.63 0.37 -33.52
N MET A 124 -21.03 0.06 -34.76
CA MET A 124 -22.02 -0.94 -35.13
C MET A 124 -21.43 -2.13 -35.88
N GLY A 125 -20.09 -2.16 -36.02
CA GLY A 125 -19.36 -3.06 -36.89
C GLY A 125 -19.53 -2.73 -38.36
N GLY A 126 -18.90 -3.51 -39.24
CA GLY A 126 -19.05 -3.33 -40.68
C GLY A 126 -20.27 -4.04 -41.25
N GLN A 127 -20.69 -3.63 -42.45
CA GLN A 127 -21.86 -4.20 -43.14
C GLN A 127 -21.60 -5.59 -43.75
N ARG A 128 -20.41 -5.81 -44.32
CA ARG A 128 -20.02 -7.05 -45.01
C ARG A 128 -18.82 -7.73 -44.35
N MET A 129 -17.78 -6.95 -44.09
CA MET A 129 -16.62 -7.34 -43.29
C MET A 129 -16.82 -6.84 -41.85
N LEU A 130 -16.18 -7.49 -40.87
CA LEU A 130 -16.28 -7.11 -39.46
C LEU A 130 -17.73 -7.02 -38.94
N VAL A 131 -18.61 -7.90 -39.43
CA VAL A 131 -20.00 -8.00 -38.92
C VAL A 131 -19.96 -8.43 -37.46
N ASN A 132 -20.59 -7.65 -36.57
CA ASN A 132 -20.51 -7.83 -35.11
C ASN A 132 -19.07 -7.81 -34.55
N LYS A 133 -18.14 -7.18 -35.28
CA LYS A 133 -16.76 -6.95 -34.86
C LYS A 133 -16.45 -5.47 -34.82
N TRP A 134 -15.52 -5.05 -33.95
CA TRP A 134 -15.10 -3.66 -33.89
C TRP A 134 -14.51 -3.23 -35.23
N SER A 135 -15.05 -2.15 -35.81
CA SER A 135 -14.51 -1.52 -37.02
C SER A 135 -13.60 -0.34 -36.70
N THR A 136 -13.59 0.08 -35.42
CA THR A 136 -12.87 1.27 -34.92
C THR A 136 -11.79 0.96 -33.90
N PHE A 137 -11.48 -0.32 -33.63
CA PHE A 137 -10.46 -0.69 -32.65
C PHE A 137 -9.06 -0.31 -33.13
N LEU A 138 -8.36 0.46 -32.29
CA LEU A 138 -6.93 0.78 -32.45
C LEU A 138 -6.21 0.62 -31.12
N LYS A 139 -4.92 0.32 -31.14
CA LYS A 139 -4.04 0.28 -29.97
C LYS A 139 -2.68 0.93 -30.21
N THR A 140 -2.05 1.38 -29.14
CA THR A 140 -0.69 1.91 -29.17
C THR A 140 0.05 1.64 -27.84
N ARG A 141 1.38 1.69 -27.88
CA ARG A 141 2.25 1.45 -26.72
C ARG A 141 2.24 2.64 -25.76
N LEU A 142 2.10 2.34 -24.47
CA LEU A 142 2.46 3.25 -23.37
C LEU A 142 3.89 2.96 -22.94
N ILE A 143 4.74 3.99 -22.90
CA ILE A 143 6.10 3.89 -22.41
C ILE A 143 6.16 4.43 -20.99
N CYS A 144 6.70 3.68 -20.05
CA CYS A 144 7.18 4.18 -18.76
C CYS A 144 8.62 3.71 -18.58
N SER A 145 9.58 4.63 -18.66
CA SER A 145 11.00 4.28 -18.59
C SER A 145 11.84 5.36 -17.91
N VAL A 146 12.89 4.91 -17.22
CA VAL A 146 13.93 5.79 -16.67
C VAL A 146 15.08 5.84 -17.68
N PRO A 147 15.44 7.03 -18.19
CA PRO A 147 16.58 7.18 -19.08
C PRO A 147 17.88 6.76 -18.40
N GLY A 148 18.63 5.83 -19.00
CA GLY A 148 19.94 5.41 -18.49
C GLY A 148 21.07 6.32 -18.93
N MET A 149 22.15 6.37 -18.14
CA MET A 149 23.34 7.18 -18.44
C MET A 149 24.02 6.80 -19.77
N ASN A 150 23.92 5.52 -20.16
CA ASN A 150 24.49 5.00 -21.40
C ASN A 150 23.51 5.06 -22.59
N GLY A 151 22.40 5.79 -22.45
CA GLY A 151 21.34 5.85 -23.47
C GLY A 151 20.43 4.62 -23.53
N ILE A 152 20.62 3.64 -22.64
CA ILE A 152 19.74 2.48 -22.51
C ILE A 152 18.71 2.77 -21.42
N ASP A 153 17.46 2.91 -21.83
CA ASP A 153 16.33 3.15 -20.93
C ASP A 153 15.99 1.88 -20.13
N THR A 154 15.70 2.05 -18.84
CA THR A 154 15.12 0.99 -18.01
C THR A 154 13.60 1.06 -18.12
N HIS A 155 12.98 0.06 -18.73
CA HIS A 155 11.54 0.01 -18.99
C HIS A 155 10.74 -0.71 -17.90
N PHE A 156 9.56 -0.16 -17.61
CA PHE A 156 8.53 -0.76 -16.78
C PHE A 156 7.32 -1.02 -17.70
N ASP A 157 7.28 -2.21 -18.30
CA ASP A 157 6.32 -2.52 -19.36
C ASP A 157 5.09 -3.33 -18.88
N GLU A 158 5.08 -3.82 -17.63
CA GLU A 158 3.90 -4.48 -17.05
C GLU A 158 3.01 -3.45 -16.36
N LEU A 159 1.78 -3.29 -16.81
CA LEU A 159 0.81 -2.40 -16.20
C LEU A 159 0.10 -3.14 -15.05
N GLU A 160 0.15 -2.57 -13.85
CA GLU A 160 -0.49 -3.12 -12.65
C GLU A 160 -1.82 -2.46 -12.36
N ASP A 161 -1.90 -1.12 -12.49
CA ASP A 161 -3.13 -0.37 -12.27
C ASP A 161 -3.16 0.95 -13.06
N VAL A 162 -4.35 1.49 -13.30
CA VAL A 162 -4.56 2.77 -13.98
C VAL A 162 -5.64 3.60 -13.28
N PHE A 163 -5.28 4.81 -12.88
CA PHE A 163 -6.20 5.77 -12.30
C PHE A 163 -6.47 6.96 -13.24
N LEU A 164 -7.75 7.27 -13.45
CA LEU A 164 -8.19 8.41 -14.26
C LEU A 164 -8.58 9.60 -13.37
N LEU A 165 -7.67 10.57 -13.23
CA LEU A 165 -7.95 11.81 -12.51
C LEU A 165 -8.74 12.77 -13.39
N GLN A 166 -10.02 12.93 -13.07
CA GLN A 166 -10.89 13.91 -13.73
C GLN A 166 -10.43 15.33 -13.41
N THR A 167 -10.29 16.16 -14.44
CA THR A 167 -10.02 17.59 -14.26
C THR A 167 -11.34 18.38 -14.33
N ARG A 168 -11.26 19.72 -14.20
CA ARG A 168 -12.44 20.58 -14.39
C ARG A 168 -13.07 20.41 -15.79
N ASP A 169 -12.27 20.01 -16.76
CA ASP A 169 -12.73 19.62 -18.08
C ASP A 169 -12.69 18.08 -18.22
N ASN A 170 -13.86 17.45 -18.22
CA ASN A 170 -14.00 16.00 -18.34
C ASN A 170 -13.45 15.43 -19.66
N LYS A 171 -13.22 16.26 -20.67
CA LYS A 171 -12.55 15.88 -21.92
C LYS A 171 -11.03 15.85 -21.78
N ASN A 172 -10.47 16.41 -20.71
CA ASN A 172 -9.04 16.49 -20.48
C ASN A 172 -8.63 15.89 -19.12
N PRO A 173 -8.91 14.61 -18.86
CA PRO A 173 -8.42 13.93 -17.67
C PRO A 173 -6.90 13.68 -17.74
N VAL A 174 -6.31 13.44 -16.58
CA VAL A 174 -4.92 13.00 -16.42
C VAL A 174 -4.92 11.52 -16.07
N ILE A 175 -4.11 10.73 -16.78
CA ILE A 175 -4.02 9.28 -16.58
C ILE A 175 -2.76 8.98 -15.78
N PHE A 176 -2.90 8.28 -14.66
CA PHE A 176 -1.80 7.72 -13.89
C PHE A 176 -1.74 6.22 -14.18
N GLY A 177 -0.57 5.73 -14.60
CA GLY A 177 -0.31 4.29 -14.73
C GLY A 177 0.72 3.85 -13.69
N LEU A 178 0.40 2.78 -12.97
CA LEU A 178 1.33 2.06 -12.11
C LEU A 178 1.90 0.89 -12.91
N PHE A 179 3.22 0.87 -13.06
CA PHE A 179 3.94 -0.12 -13.84
C PHE A 179 4.89 -0.93 -12.97
N ASN A 180 5.15 -2.16 -13.39
CA ASN A 180 6.12 -3.09 -12.86
C ASN A 180 7.10 -3.47 -13.98
N THR A 181 8.29 -3.93 -13.60
CA THR A 181 9.26 -4.52 -14.52
C THR A 181 8.79 -5.90 -14.99
N THR A 182 9.19 -6.30 -16.20
CA THR A 182 8.91 -7.64 -16.74
C THR A 182 9.85 -8.72 -16.19
N SER A 183 10.93 -8.31 -15.51
CA SER A 183 11.94 -9.22 -14.98
C SER A 183 11.50 -9.83 -13.65
N ASN A 184 11.50 -11.16 -13.58
CA ASN A 184 11.28 -11.87 -12.32
C ASN A 184 12.43 -11.71 -11.31
N ILE A 185 13.63 -11.31 -11.78
CA ILE A 185 14.84 -11.15 -10.96
C ILE A 185 14.92 -9.73 -10.40
N PHE A 186 14.65 -8.74 -11.25
CA PHE A 186 14.65 -7.33 -10.88
C PHE A 186 13.22 -6.83 -10.85
N ARG A 187 12.63 -6.82 -9.65
CA ARG A 187 11.30 -6.24 -9.41
C ARG A 187 11.45 -4.76 -9.09
N GLY A 188 10.78 -3.93 -9.86
CA GLY A 188 10.73 -2.50 -9.62
C GLY A 188 9.41 -1.94 -10.10
N TYR A 189 8.94 -0.90 -9.44
CA TYR A 189 7.70 -0.23 -9.79
C TYR A 189 7.96 1.21 -10.18
N ALA A 190 7.16 1.72 -11.11
CA ALA A 190 7.19 3.10 -11.54
C ALA A 190 5.78 3.64 -11.72
N ILE A 191 5.56 4.92 -11.40
CA ILE A 191 4.31 5.62 -11.70
C ILE A 191 4.58 6.65 -12.79
N CYS A 192 3.86 6.53 -13.89
CA CYS A 192 3.94 7.46 -15.01
C CYS A 192 2.62 8.19 -15.20
N VAL A 193 2.72 9.47 -15.57
CA VAL A 193 1.56 10.34 -15.83
C VAL A 193 1.45 10.59 -17.33
N TYR A 194 0.23 10.57 -17.87
CA TYR A 194 -0.04 10.84 -19.27
C TYR A 194 -1.18 11.84 -19.42
N HIS A 195 -1.04 12.77 -20.36
CA HIS A 195 -2.13 13.62 -20.80
C HIS A 195 -2.93 12.92 -21.90
N ILE A 196 -4.26 12.98 -21.83
CA ILE A 196 -5.12 12.41 -22.87
C ILE A 196 -4.83 13.02 -24.27
N ALA A 197 -4.36 14.27 -24.33
CA ALA A 197 -3.98 14.93 -25.57
C ALA A 197 -2.86 14.17 -26.31
N SER A 198 -1.86 13.65 -25.59
CA SER A 198 -0.78 12.84 -26.16
C SER A 198 -1.29 11.48 -26.67
N ILE A 199 -2.24 10.87 -25.96
CA ILE A 199 -2.90 9.64 -26.38
C ILE A 199 -3.68 9.87 -27.68
N ARG A 200 -4.49 10.95 -27.74
CA ARG A 200 -5.22 11.34 -28.95
C ARG A 200 -4.30 11.61 -30.13
N ALA A 201 -3.19 12.31 -29.90
CA ALA A 201 -2.20 12.59 -30.92
C ALA A 201 -1.62 11.30 -31.51
N ALA A 202 -1.28 10.30 -30.68
CA ALA A 202 -0.79 9.01 -31.14
C ALA A 202 -1.82 8.27 -32.02
N PHE A 203 -3.09 8.26 -31.64
CA PHE A 203 -4.14 7.65 -32.45
C PHE A 203 -4.51 8.43 -33.72
N ASN A 204 -4.22 9.73 -33.76
CA ASN A 204 -4.32 10.54 -34.97
C ASN A 204 -3.00 10.54 -35.78
N GLY A 205 -1.98 9.85 -35.27
CA GLY A 205 -0.68 9.64 -35.89
C GLY A 205 -0.67 8.45 -36.87
N PRO A 206 0.48 8.12 -37.44
CA PRO A 206 0.59 7.09 -38.45
C PRO A 206 0.37 5.67 -37.90
N TYR A 207 -0.11 4.77 -38.76
CA TYR A 207 -0.28 3.36 -38.44
C TYR A 207 1.06 2.62 -38.54
N ALA A 208 1.21 1.55 -37.77
CA ALA A 208 2.26 0.58 -37.96
C ALA A 208 1.77 -0.52 -38.89
N HIS A 209 2.65 -1.02 -39.75
CA HIS A 209 2.37 -2.17 -40.61
C HIS A 209 3.58 -3.10 -40.65
N LYS A 210 3.34 -4.36 -41.03
CA LYS A 210 4.38 -5.37 -41.20
C LYS A 210 4.33 -5.84 -42.65
N GLU A 211 4.83 -5.01 -43.57
CA GLU A 211 4.94 -5.34 -44.99
C GLU A 211 6.31 -4.90 -45.51
N GLY A 212 6.91 -5.69 -46.40
CA GLY A 212 8.22 -5.40 -47.00
C GLY A 212 9.16 -6.61 -47.01
N PRO A 213 10.31 -6.51 -47.70
CA PRO A 213 11.27 -7.61 -47.86
C PRO A 213 11.88 -8.10 -46.54
N GLU A 214 12.02 -7.20 -45.56
CA GLU A 214 12.60 -7.49 -44.24
C GLU A 214 11.58 -8.03 -43.22
N TYR A 215 10.28 -7.97 -43.55
CA TYR A 215 9.19 -8.50 -42.72
C TYR A 215 9.21 -8.03 -41.24
N HIS A 216 9.68 -6.81 -40.98
CA HIS A 216 9.62 -6.15 -39.66
C HIS A 216 8.49 -5.12 -39.61
N TRP A 217 8.14 -4.67 -38.41
CA TRP A 217 7.16 -3.58 -38.24
C TRP A 217 7.78 -2.23 -38.61
N SER A 218 7.05 -1.40 -39.35
CA SER A 218 7.49 -0.09 -39.82
C SER A 218 6.33 0.91 -39.87
N LEU A 219 6.69 2.17 -40.10
CA LEU A 219 5.76 3.25 -40.38
C LEU A 219 5.00 2.97 -41.68
N TYR A 220 3.66 3.06 -41.66
CA TYR A 220 2.87 2.98 -42.89
C TYR A 220 2.90 4.31 -43.65
N GLU A 221 3.54 4.31 -44.82
CA GLU A 221 3.69 5.49 -45.69
C GLU A 221 2.66 5.54 -46.83
N GLY A 222 1.83 4.51 -46.96
CA GLY A 222 0.82 4.42 -48.01
C GLY A 222 -0.38 5.35 -47.79
N LYS A 223 -1.35 5.29 -48.71
CA LYS A 223 -2.58 6.09 -48.64
C LYS A 223 -3.52 5.54 -47.58
N VAL A 224 -3.85 6.37 -46.59
CA VAL A 224 -4.89 6.06 -45.59
C VAL A 224 -6.28 6.33 -46.19
N PRO A 225 -7.23 5.37 -46.15
CA PRO A 225 -8.57 5.55 -46.70
C PRO A 225 -9.44 6.50 -45.86
N TYR A 226 -10.54 6.97 -46.45
CA TYR A 226 -11.56 7.80 -45.78
C TYR A 226 -12.88 7.04 -45.62
N PRO A 227 -13.59 7.11 -44.47
CA PRO A 227 -13.19 7.83 -43.26
C PRO A 227 -11.96 7.19 -42.64
N ARG A 228 -11.19 7.98 -41.88
CA ARG A 228 -9.94 7.51 -41.29
C ARG A 228 -10.22 6.30 -40.39
N PRO A 229 -9.56 5.15 -40.58
CA PRO A 229 -9.74 3.97 -39.74
C PRO A 229 -9.57 4.29 -38.24
N GLY A 230 -10.59 3.97 -37.43
CA GLY A 230 -10.67 4.35 -36.01
C GLY A 230 -11.47 5.62 -35.71
N SER A 231 -11.97 6.35 -36.72
CA SER A 231 -12.91 7.46 -36.55
C SER A 231 -14.34 6.96 -36.32
N CYS A 232 -15.10 7.69 -35.49
CA CYS A 232 -16.50 7.37 -35.19
C CYS A 232 -17.44 7.93 -36.26
N ALA A 233 -18.60 7.29 -36.44
CA ALA A 233 -19.63 7.82 -37.33
C ALA A 233 -20.32 8.99 -36.62
N SER A 234 -19.82 10.20 -36.84
CA SER A 234 -20.17 11.40 -36.07
C SER A 234 -20.10 12.67 -36.92
N LYS A 235 -20.66 13.77 -36.42
CA LYS A 235 -20.68 15.05 -37.14
C LYS A 235 -19.29 15.66 -37.25
N VAL A 236 -18.46 15.46 -36.22
CA VAL A 236 -17.08 15.96 -36.20
C VAL A 236 -16.18 15.28 -37.24
N ASN A 237 -16.53 14.07 -37.67
CA ASN A 237 -15.80 13.34 -38.72
C ASN A 237 -16.39 13.60 -40.13
N GLY A 238 -17.05 14.74 -40.32
CA GLY A 238 -17.64 15.17 -41.59
C GLY A 238 -19.12 14.81 -41.77
N GLY A 239 -19.70 14.00 -40.86
CA GLY A 239 -21.13 13.66 -40.89
C GLY A 239 -21.60 12.91 -42.13
N LEU A 240 -20.67 12.36 -42.93
CA LEU A 240 -20.99 11.71 -44.20
C LEU A 240 -21.69 10.35 -44.02
N TYR A 241 -21.41 9.66 -42.91
CA TYR A 241 -21.90 8.32 -42.62
C TYR A 241 -22.78 8.35 -41.36
N GLY A 242 -23.95 7.72 -41.42
CA GLY A 242 -24.87 7.65 -40.28
C GLY A 242 -24.46 6.58 -39.26
N THR A 243 -23.78 5.53 -39.72
CA THR A 243 -23.26 4.45 -38.87
C THR A 243 -21.98 3.85 -39.46
N THR A 244 -21.18 3.15 -38.66
CA THR A 244 -19.96 2.47 -39.16
C THR A 244 -20.25 1.35 -40.15
N LYS A 245 -21.50 0.87 -40.24
CA LYS A 245 -21.93 -0.04 -41.32
C LYS A 245 -21.88 0.61 -42.71
N ASP A 246 -22.02 1.93 -42.77
CA ASP A 246 -22.00 2.66 -44.04
C ASP A 246 -20.56 2.93 -44.54
N TYR A 247 -19.54 2.55 -43.76
CA TYR A 247 -18.14 2.77 -44.13
C TYR A 247 -17.74 1.96 -45.38
N PRO A 248 -16.94 2.55 -46.29
CA PRO A 248 -16.45 1.85 -47.48
C PRO A 248 -15.62 0.61 -47.12
N ASP A 249 -15.73 -0.43 -47.96
CA ASP A 249 -15.00 -1.70 -47.79
C ASP A 249 -13.48 -1.50 -47.67
N GLU A 250 -12.91 -0.49 -48.35
CA GLU A 250 -11.48 -0.14 -48.25
C GLU A 250 -11.09 0.33 -46.84
N ALA A 251 -11.89 1.19 -46.21
CA ALA A 251 -11.64 1.69 -44.86
C ALA A 251 -11.76 0.58 -43.80
N VAL A 252 -12.79 -0.26 -43.92
CA VAL A 252 -13.01 -1.41 -43.03
C VAL A 252 -11.91 -2.46 -43.18
N ARG A 253 -11.46 -2.73 -44.42
CA ARG A 253 -10.33 -3.64 -44.69
C ARG A 253 -9.04 -3.12 -44.08
N PHE A 254 -8.76 -1.83 -44.21
CA PHE A 254 -7.59 -1.20 -43.60
C PHE A 254 -7.62 -1.29 -42.08
N ALA A 255 -8.76 -0.95 -41.45
CA ALA A 255 -8.93 -1.03 -40.00
C ALA A 255 -8.64 -2.44 -39.47
N ARG A 256 -9.09 -3.48 -40.19
CA ARG A 256 -8.84 -4.88 -39.83
C ARG A 256 -7.35 -5.24 -39.89
N SER A 257 -6.60 -4.74 -40.87
CA SER A 257 -5.18 -5.09 -41.06
C SER A 257 -4.21 -4.21 -40.29
N HIS A 258 -4.62 -3.01 -39.85
CA HIS A 258 -3.76 -2.01 -39.20
C HIS A 258 -4.29 -1.56 -37.83
N PRO A 259 -4.43 -2.45 -36.84
CA PRO A 259 -4.92 -2.06 -35.51
C PRO A 259 -3.87 -1.33 -34.65
N LEU A 260 -2.58 -1.40 -35.00
CA LEU A 260 -1.48 -0.84 -34.21
C LEU A 260 -1.06 0.53 -34.75
N MET A 261 -0.92 1.52 -33.86
CA MET A 261 -0.31 2.82 -34.20
C MET A 261 1.21 2.76 -34.08
N TYR A 262 1.92 3.49 -34.93
CA TYR A 262 3.39 3.53 -34.93
C TYR A 262 3.96 4.37 -33.77
N GLN A 263 3.30 5.49 -33.43
CA GLN A 263 3.78 6.38 -32.39
C GLN A 263 3.44 5.85 -30.99
N SER A 264 4.48 5.61 -30.19
CA SER A 264 4.35 5.29 -28.77
C SER A 264 4.09 6.55 -27.94
N ILE A 265 3.41 6.39 -26.81
CA ILE A 265 3.06 7.48 -25.90
C ILE A 265 4.08 7.53 -24.75
N LYS A 266 4.78 8.65 -24.61
CA LYS A 266 5.70 8.92 -23.50
C LYS A 266 4.99 9.66 -22.37
N PRO A 267 5.44 9.50 -21.11
CA PRO A 267 4.82 10.16 -19.97
C PRO A 267 5.19 11.65 -19.95
N VAL A 268 4.49 12.41 -19.11
CA VAL A 268 4.84 13.80 -18.80
C VAL A 268 6.30 13.86 -18.33
N HIS A 269 7.05 14.87 -18.76
CA HIS A 269 8.51 15.00 -18.55
C HIS A 269 9.36 13.84 -19.10
N LYS A 270 8.79 12.92 -19.90
CA LYS A 270 9.45 11.74 -20.49
C LYS A 270 10.11 10.82 -19.45
N ARG A 271 9.66 10.85 -18.19
CA ARG A 271 10.16 10.04 -17.08
C ARG A 271 9.03 9.70 -16.09
N PRO A 272 9.18 8.70 -15.21
CA PRO A 272 8.22 8.44 -14.14
C PRO A 272 8.24 9.56 -13.09
N ILE A 273 7.11 9.77 -12.41
CA ILE A 273 7.00 10.67 -11.25
C ILE A 273 7.45 9.99 -9.95
N LEU A 274 7.40 8.66 -9.90
CA LEU A 274 7.83 7.84 -8.77
C LEU A 274 8.51 6.57 -9.29
N VAL A 275 9.59 6.14 -8.63
CA VAL A 275 10.29 4.88 -8.91
C VAL A 275 10.64 4.19 -7.59
N LYS A 276 10.27 2.92 -7.46
CA LYS A 276 10.55 2.06 -6.29
C LYS A 276 11.25 0.78 -6.71
N THR A 277 12.54 0.66 -6.37
CA THR A 277 13.39 -0.49 -6.74
C THR A 277 14.12 -1.12 -5.56
N ASP A 278 13.86 -0.65 -4.34
CA ASP A 278 14.49 -1.12 -3.09
C ASP A 278 13.95 -2.48 -2.61
N GLY A 279 12.91 -3.02 -3.27
CA GLY A 279 12.26 -4.26 -2.88
C GLY A 279 11.42 -4.15 -1.59
N LYS A 280 11.26 -2.96 -1.02
CA LYS A 280 10.52 -2.75 0.23
C LYS A 280 9.01 -2.91 0.01
N TYR A 281 8.50 -2.49 -1.15
CA TYR A 281 7.07 -2.50 -1.45
C TYR A 281 6.78 -3.15 -2.80
N ASN A 282 5.80 -4.04 -2.83
CA ASN A 282 5.18 -4.52 -4.07
C ASN A 282 3.88 -3.76 -4.29
N LEU A 283 3.88 -2.81 -5.22
CA LEU A 283 2.76 -1.91 -5.47
C LEU A 283 1.68 -2.62 -6.32
N LYS A 284 0.41 -2.42 -6.00
CA LYS A 284 -0.72 -3.14 -6.63
C LYS A 284 -1.86 -2.24 -7.09
N GLN A 285 -2.12 -1.16 -6.39
CA GLN A 285 -3.27 -0.30 -6.64
C GLN A 285 -2.86 1.17 -6.46
N ILE A 286 -3.49 2.07 -7.21
CA ILE A 286 -3.26 3.50 -7.12
C ILE A 286 -4.59 4.26 -7.16
N ALA A 287 -4.75 5.19 -6.23
CA ALA A 287 -5.78 6.21 -6.28
C ALA A 287 -5.14 7.59 -6.12
N VAL A 288 -5.66 8.61 -6.80
CA VAL A 288 -5.10 9.95 -6.76
C VAL A 288 -6.18 10.97 -6.45
N ASP A 289 -5.88 11.90 -5.54
CA ASP A 289 -6.72 13.08 -5.29
C ASP A 289 -5.93 14.36 -5.58
N ARG A 290 -6.61 15.35 -6.18
CA ARG A 290 -6.02 16.67 -6.43
C ARG A 290 -6.52 17.65 -5.38
N VAL A 291 -5.60 18.18 -4.58
CA VAL A 291 -5.89 19.08 -3.46
C VAL A 291 -5.23 20.44 -3.68
N GLU A 292 -5.93 21.49 -3.26
CA GLU A 292 -5.36 22.84 -3.15
C GLU A 292 -4.70 23.00 -1.78
N ALA A 293 -3.45 23.44 -1.78
CA ALA A 293 -2.65 23.81 -0.62
C ALA A 293 -2.38 25.34 -0.63
N GLU A 294 -1.60 25.85 0.32
CA GLU A 294 -1.22 27.27 0.39
C GLU A 294 -0.29 27.70 -0.75
N ASP A 295 0.63 26.81 -1.16
CA ASP A 295 1.69 27.04 -2.15
C ASP A 295 1.38 26.47 -3.55
N GLY A 296 0.25 25.78 -3.73
CA GLY A 296 -0.16 25.30 -5.04
C GLY A 296 -1.16 24.14 -5.01
N GLN A 297 -1.32 23.50 -6.16
CA GLN A 297 -2.09 22.26 -6.28
C GLN A 297 -1.16 21.06 -6.27
N TYR A 298 -1.57 20.02 -5.55
CA TYR A 298 -0.83 18.77 -5.42
C TYR A 298 -1.71 17.60 -5.82
N ASP A 299 -1.12 16.66 -6.55
CA ASP A 299 -1.68 15.34 -6.76
C ASP A 299 -1.14 14.43 -5.63
N VAL A 300 -2.03 14.00 -4.73
CA VAL A 300 -1.69 13.09 -3.63
C VAL A 300 -1.99 11.67 -4.07
N LEU A 301 -0.96 10.84 -4.09
CA LEU A 301 -1.01 9.44 -4.50
C LEU A 301 -1.25 8.57 -3.26
N PHE A 302 -2.29 7.75 -3.31
CA PHE A 302 -2.53 6.65 -2.38
C PHE A 302 -2.19 5.35 -3.10
N ILE A 303 -1.15 4.65 -2.66
CA ILE A 303 -0.61 3.48 -3.34
C ILE A 303 -0.71 2.27 -2.43
N GLY A 304 -1.51 1.28 -2.83
CA GLY A 304 -1.70 0.04 -2.09
C GLY A 304 -0.65 -1.03 -2.44
N THR A 305 -0.28 -1.84 -1.45
CA THR A 305 0.69 -2.93 -1.61
C THR A 305 0.06 -4.32 -1.49
N ASP A 306 0.84 -5.34 -1.83
CA ASP A 306 0.49 -6.75 -1.64
C ASP A 306 0.52 -7.23 -0.17
N ASN A 307 0.83 -6.36 0.78
CA ASN A 307 0.91 -6.71 2.21
C ASN A 307 0.02 -5.80 3.10
N GLY A 308 -0.93 -5.09 2.50
CA GLY A 308 -1.94 -4.34 3.25
C GLY A 308 -1.50 -2.94 3.70
N ILE A 309 -0.42 -2.43 3.10
CA ILE A 309 0.09 -1.08 3.35
C ILE A 309 -0.48 -0.13 2.29
N VAL A 310 -0.88 1.07 2.71
CA VAL A 310 -1.10 2.21 1.82
C VAL A 310 -0.05 3.27 2.06
N LEU A 311 0.70 3.59 1.01
CA LEU A 311 1.61 4.73 0.98
C LEU A 311 0.84 5.96 0.53
N LYS A 312 0.94 7.05 1.28
CA LYS A 312 0.45 8.37 0.90
C LYS A 312 1.65 9.21 0.50
N VAL A 313 1.72 9.61 -0.77
CA VAL A 313 2.92 10.20 -1.38
C VAL A 313 2.52 11.43 -2.19
N ILE A 314 3.39 12.44 -2.20
CA ILE A 314 3.37 13.50 -3.21
C ILE A 314 4.71 13.50 -3.95
N THR A 315 4.68 13.98 -5.19
CA THR A 315 5.87 14.13 -6.02
C THR A 315 6.03 15.58 -6.44
N ILE A 316 7.21 16.15 -6.24
CA ILE A 316 7.49 17.54 -6.57
C ILE A 316 8.49 17.58 -7.74
N TYR A 317 8.08 18.16 -8.85
CA TYR A 317 8.98 18.38 -9.98
C TYR A 317 9.86 19.60 -9.73
N ASN A 318 11.17 19.39 -9.80
CA ASN A 318 12.16 20.46 -9.82
C ASN A 318 12.54 20.76 -11.28
N GLN A 319 12.20 21.96 -11.74
CA GLN A 319 12.45 22.39 -13.12
C GLN A 319 13.94 22.61 -13.39
N ASP A 320 14.71 23.09 -12.40
CA ASP A 320 16.12 23.45 -12.58
C ASP A 320 17.00 22.21 -12.75
N THR A 321 16.67 21.14 -12.03
CA THR A 321 17.41 19.86 -12.05
C THR A 321 16.76 18.79 -12.93
N GLU A 322 15.59 19.10 -13.52
CA GLU A 322 14.72 18.14 -14.22
C GLU A 322 14.48 16.82 -13.45
N SER A 323 14.38 16.92 -12.12
CA SER A 323 14.25 15.77 -11.23
C SER A 323 12.91 15.78 -10.50
N MET A 324 12.46 14.58 -10.12
CA MET A 324 11.28 14.39 -9.27
C MET A 324 11.75 14.10 -7.84
N GLU A 325 11.28 14.89 -6.88
CA GLU A 325 11.42 14.61 -5.46
C GLU A 325 10.22 13.79 -5.00
N GLU A 326 10.49 12.65 -4.36
CA GLU A 326 9.49 11.87 -3.66
C GLU A 326 9.36 12.34 -2.21
N VAL A 327 8.12 12.58 -1.77
CA VAL A 327 7.81 12.86 -0.36
C VAL A 327 6.75 11.87 0.13
N ILE A 328 7.18 10.91 0.94
CA ILE A 328 6.28 9.99 1.64
C ILE A 328 5.68 10.71 2.84
N LEU A 329 4.37 10.97 2.80
CA LEU A 329 3.63 11.65 3.86
C LEU A 329 3.23 10.68 4.97
N GLU A 330 2.71 9.50 4.61
CA GLU A 330 2.26 8.48 5.56
C GLU A 330 2.49 7.07 4.99
N GLU A 331 2.82 6.13 5.88
CA GLU A 331 2.79 4.68 5.63
C GLU A 331 1.76 4.06 6.57
N MET A 332 0.66 3.56 6.01
CA MET A 332 -0.48 3.08 6.79
C MET A 332 -0.66 1.57 6.62
N GLN A 333 -0.45 0.80 7.68
CA GLN A 333 -0.90 -0.60 7.73
C GLN A 333 -2.42 -0.62 7.96
N VAL A 334 -3.16 -0.87 6.89
CA VAL A 334 -4.62 -0.74 6.89
C VAL A 334 -5.31 -1.93 7.56
N PHE A 335 -4.77 -3.12 7.34
CA PHE A 335 -5.29 -4.36 7.91
C PHE A 335 -4.38 -4.87 9.01
N LYS A 336 -4.96 -5.31 10.14
CA LYS A 336 -4.21 -5.87 11.28
C LYS A 336 -3.36 -7.08 10.89
N VAL A 337 -3.92 -7.94 10.04
CA VAL A 337 -3.18 -9.03 9.41
C VAL A 337 -2.72 -8.51 8.05
N PRO A 338 -1.41 -8.55 7.74
CA PRO A 338 -0.91 -8.17 6.43
C PRO A 338 -1.54 -9.06 5.35
N VAL A 339 -2.31 -8.44 4.45
CA VAL A 339 -3.03 -9.11 3.34
C VAL A 339 -3.00 -8.24 2.09
N PRO A 340 -2.97 -8.82 0.88
CA PRO A 340 -2.93 -8.05 -0.35
C PRO A 340 -4.12 -7.10 -0.51
N ILE A 341 -3.82 -5.86 -0.91
CA ILE A 341 -4.84 -4.93 -1.38
C ILE A 341 -5.21 -5.32 -2.82
N ILE A 342 -6.47 -5.68 -3.02
CA ILE A 342 -7.00 -6.14 -4.32
C ILE A 342 -7.82 -5.07 -5.04
N SER A 343 -8.29 -4.06 -4.32
CA SER A 343 -9.05 -2.94 -4.89
C SER A 343 -8.90 -1.69 -4.04
N MET A 344 -8.85 -0.53 -4.69
CA MET A 344 -8.88 0.78 -4.04
C MET A 344 -9.85 1.69 -4.78
N GLU A 345 -10.78 2.29 -4.03
CA GLU A 345 -11.76 3.23 -4.56
C GLU A 345 -11.75 4.52 -3.76
N ILE A 346 -11.85 5.65 -4.45
CA ILE A 346 -11.68 6.97 -3.84
C ILE A 346 -12.93 7.82 -3.99
N SER A 347 -13.29 8.52 -2.91
CA SER A 347 -14.36 9.50 -2.93
C SER A 347 -13.82 10.85 -2.49
N SER A 348 -13.38 11.69 -3.43
CA SER A 348 -12.92 13.05 -3.14
C SER A 348 -13.99 13.91 -2.47
N LYS A 349 -15.27 13.65 -2.75
CA LYS A 349 -16.40 14.35 -2.09
C LYS A 349 -16.53 13.99 -0.61
N ARG A 350 -16.33 12.72 -0.25
CA ARG A 350 -16.37 12.24 1.15
C ARG A 350 -14.99 12.30 1.83
N GLN A 351 -13.94 12.53 1.05
CA GLN A 351 -12.53 12.48 1.41
C GLN A 351 -12.13 11.20 2.13
N GLN A 352 -12.52 10.11 1.49
CA GLN A 352 -12.36 8.77 1.99
C GLN A 352 -11.84 7.87 0.88
N LEU A 353 -10.96 6.97 1.28
CA LEU A 353 -10.42 5.88 0.52
C LEU A 353 -11.03 4.58 1.04
N TYR A 354 -11.57 3.77 0.14
CA TYR A 354 -12.13 2.46 0.42
C TYR A 354 -11.17 1.41 -0.13
N ILE A 355 -10.78 0.46 0.70
CA ILE A 355 -9.69 -0.49 0.40
C ILE A 355 -10.23 -1.88 0.62
N GLY A 356 -10.21 -2.70 -0.43
CA GLY A 356 -10.64 -4.09 -0.39
C GLY A 356 -9.46 -5.06 -0.29
N SER A 357 -9.65 -6.09 0.52
CA SER A 357 -8.84 -7.32 0.55
C SER A 357 -9.79 -8.52 0.41
N GLU A 358 -9.24 -9.74 0.33
CA GLU A 358 -10.06 -10.96 0.29
C GLU A 358 -10.94 -11.14 1.54
N SER A 359 -10.55 -10.56 2.68
CA SER A 359 -11.20 -10.82 3.98
C SER A 359 -11.92 -9.62 4.58
N ALA A 360 -11.61 -8.40 4.15
CA ALA A 360 -12.14 -7.18 4.76
C ALA A 360 -12.13 -5.99 3.79
N VAL A 361 -13.02 -5.03 4.07
CA VAL A 361 -13.02 -3.70 3.48
C VAL A 361 -12.69 -2.69 4.57
N ALA A 362 -11.74 -1.79 4.30
CA ALA A 362 -11.38 -0.70 5.19
C ALA A 362 -11.77 0.65 4.59
N GLN A 363 -12.07 1.61 5.47
CA GLN A 363 -12.36 2.99 5.11
C GLN A 363 -11.34 3.89 5.81
N VAL A 364 -10.59 4.64 5.03
CA VAL A 364 -9.48 5.49 5.51
C VAL A 364 -9.74 6.93 5.09
N LYS A 365 -9.54 7.89 6.01
CA LYS A 365 -9.65 9.32 5.68
C LYS A 365 -8.41 9.78 4.93
N PHE A 366 -8.54 10.79 4.07
CA PHE A 366 -7.37 11.34 3.36
C PHE A 366 -6.34 11.98 4.28
N HIS A 367 -6.75 12.46 5.45
CA HIS A 367 -5.90 13.20 6.36
C HIS A 367 -6.21 12.84 7.82
N GLN A 368 -5.16 12.89 8.64
CA GLN A 368 -5.21 12.69 10.08
C GLN A 368 -4.40 13.79 10.78
N CYS A 369 -4.64 15.05 10.40
CA CYS A 369 -3.80 16.20 10.79
C CYS A 369 -3.51 16.28 12.29
N ASP A 370 -4.50 15.93 13.13
CA ASP A 370 -4.36 15.96 14.60
C ASP A 370 -3.25 15.02 15.11
N MET A 371 -2.89 13.98 14.32
CA MET A 371 -1.81 13.03 14.64
C MET A 371 -0.42 13.64 14.50
N TYR A 372 -0.25 14.68 13.69
CA TYR A 372 1.04 15.37 13.56
C TYR A 372 1.39 16.19 14.82
N GLY A 373 0.39 16.49 15.67
CA GLY A 373 0.61 17.06 16.99
C GLY A 373 0.26 18.55 17.12
N THR A 374 0.71 19.14 18.23
CA THR A 374 0.35 20.49 18.66
C THR A 374 1.52 21.48 18.54
N ALA A 375 2.59 21.13 17.86
CA ALA A 375 3.67 22.07 17.55
C ALA A 375 3.58 22.53 16.10
N CYS A 376 3.83 23.81 15.86
CA CYS A 376 3.84 24.38 14.50
C CYS A 376 4.87 23.69 13.61
N ALA A 377 6.04 23.38 14.17
CA ALA A 377 7.12 22.70 13.45
C ALA A 377 6.70 21.31 12.96
N ASP A 378 6.10 20.48 13.82
CA ASP A 378 5.65 19.13 13.46
C ASP A 378 4.63 19.17 12.31
N CYS A 379 3.71 20.13 12.34
CA CYS A 379 2.71 20.29 11.28
C CYS A 379 3.31 20.71 9.94
N CYS A 380 4.30 21.61 9.95
CA CYS A 380 4.97 22.06 8.72
C CYS A 380 5.91 20.98 8.16
N LEU A 381 6.61 20.23 9.02
CA LEU A 381 7.48 19.13 8.62
C LEU A 381 6.70 17.95 8.02
N ALA A 382 5.44 17.76 8.41
CA ALA A 382 4.59 16.72 7.84
C ALA A 382 4.36 16.90 6.33
N ARG A 383 4.47 18.12 5.79
CA ARG A 383 4.30 18.48 4.37
C ARG A 383 2.99 17.97 3.75
N ASP A 384 2.00 17.61 4.56
CA ASP A 384 0.72 17.10 4.06
C ASP A 384 -0.14 18.24 3.52
N PRO A 385 -0.48 18.29 2.21
CA PRO A 385 -1.27 19.36 1.63
C PRO A 385 -2.68 19.47 2.22
N TYR A 386 -3.20 18.42 2.86
CA TYR A 386 -4.47 18.48 3.59
C TYR A 386 -4.38 19.15 4.96
N CYS A 387 -3.17 19.43 5.47
CA CYS A 387 -2.95 19.85 6.85
C CYS A 387 -2.17 21.17 6.93
N ALA A 388 -2.56 22.03 7.85
CA ALA A 388 -1.91 23.30 8.14
C ALA A 388 -1.99 23.62 9.62
N TRP A 389 -0.97 24.30 10.13
CA TRP A 389 -0.99 24.83 11.49
C TRP A 389 -2.03 25.95 11.57
N ASP A 390 -2.90 25.97 12.58
CA ASP A 390 -3.94 27.00 12.73
C ASP A 390 -3.66 28.06 13.81
N GLY A 391 -2.51 27.94 14.49
CA GLY A 391 -2.14 28.73 15.65
C GLY A 391 -2.20 27.97 16.98
N ILE A 392 -2.91 26.83 17.04
CA ILE A 392 -3.10 26.02 18.25
C ILE A 392 -2.70 24.57 18.02
N SER A 393 -3.06 23.99 16.88
CA SER A 393 -2.81 22.58 16.56
C SER A 393 -2.63 22.38 15.06
N CYS A 394 -2.06 21.24 14.68
CA CYS A 394 -2.08 20.84 13.28
C CYS A 394 -3.51 20.42 12.93
N SER A 395 -4.13 21.16 12.02
CA SER A 395 -5.52 20.96 11.67
C SER A 395 -5.67 20.92 10.16
N ARG A 396 -6.89 20.66 9.71
CA ARG A 396 -7.16 20.53 8.29
C ARG A 396 -7.06 21.87 7.55
N TYR A 397 -6.39 21.86 6.40
CA TYR A 397 -6.35 22.98 5.46
C TYR A 397 -7.69 23.14 4.72
N TYR A 398 -8.13 24.39 4.59
CA TYR A 398 -9.30 24.79 3.81
C TYR A 398 -8.91 25.96 2.89
N PRO A 399 -8.97 25.78 1.56
CA PRO A 399 -8.74 26.86 0.60
C PRO A 399 -9.71 28.00 0.90
N THR A 400 -9.19 29.15 1.28
CA THR A 400 -10.02 30.24 1.80
C THR A 400 -10.41 31.19 0.66
N GLY A 401 -11.70 31.26 0.33
CA GLY A 401 -12.24 32.33 -0.49
C GLY A 401 -12.29 33.65 0.30
N MET A 402 -11.39 34.59 0.01
CA MET A 402 -11.38 36.03 0.38
C MET A 402 -11.68 36.49 1.83
N GLN A 403 -12.00 35.62 2.79
CA GLN A 403 -12.38 35.99 4.16
C GLN A 403 -11.77 34.99 5.14
N ALA A 404 -10.88 35.47 6.02
CA ALA A 404 -10.08 34.73 7.00
C ALA A 404 -8.76 34.12 6.49
N LYS A 405 -7.84 34.98 6.04
CA LYS A 405 -6.42 34.81 6.41
C LYS A 405 -6.35 34.79 7.94
N ARG A 406 -6.54 33.62 8.57
CA ARG A 406 -6.16 33.44 9.97
C ARG A 406 -4.68 33.77 10.02
N ARG A 407 -4.28 34.88 10.67
CA ARG A 407 -2.90 35.39 10.68
C ARG A 407 -1.86 34.34 11.11
N PHE A 408 -2.32 33.27 11.75
CA PHE A 408 -1.52 32.18 12.31
C PHE A 408 -1.47 30.92 11.43
N ARG A 409 -2.13 30.89 10.26
CA ARG A 409 -2.06 29.71 9.39
C ARG A 409 -0.66 29.56 8.80
N ARG A 410 -0.08 28.35 8.88
CA ARG A 410 1.21 28.02 8.27
C ARG A 410 1.16 26.66 7.58
N GLN A 411 1.58 26.63 6.32
CA GLN A 411 1.77 25.42 5.55
C GLN A 411 2.93 25.64 4.57
N ASP A 412 3.80 24.64 4.41
CA ASP A 412 4.85 24.64 3.41
C ASP A 412 5.05 23.20 2.92
N VAL A 413 4.26 22.83 1.91
CA VAL A 413 4.28 21.48 1.33
C VAL A 413 5.55 21.30 0.52
N ARG A 414 5.91 22.31 -0.28
CA ARG A 414 7.03 22.21 -1.22
C ARG A 414 8.37 22.04 -0.54
N HIS A 415 8.66 22.78 0.53
CA HIS A 415 10.00 22.79 1.14
C HIS A 415 10.03 22.26 2.58
N GLY A 416 8.87 22.18 3.26
CA GLY A 416 8.83 21.77 4.67
C GLY A 416 9.63 22.70 5.60
N ASN A 417 9.77 23.99 5.27
CA ASN A 417 10.62 24.92 6.00
C ASN A 417 9.95 25.43 7.28
N ALA A 418 9.80 24.53 8.24
CA ALA A 418 9.25 24.83 9.55
C ALA A 418 9.98 26.00 10.25
N ALA A 419 11.31 26.10 10.11
CA ALA A 419 12.12 27.15 10.76
C ALA A 419 11.71 28.57 10.35
N GLN A 420 11.41 28.78 9.06
CA GLN A 420 10.89 30.06 8.56
C GLN A 420 9.41 30.26 8.88
N GLN A 421 8.60 29.21 8.70
CA GLN A 421 7.15 29.31 8.86
C GLN A 421 6.71 29.57 10.31
N CYS A 422 7.40 28.96 11.27
CA CYS A 422 7.03 29.00 12.69
C CYS A 422 7.93 29.95 13.51
N PHE A 423 8.65 30.86 12.86
CA PHE A 423 9.51 31.84 13.53
C PHE A 423 8.73 32.66 14.57
N GLY A 424 9.19 32.66 15.83
CA GLY A 424 8.52 33.33 16.95
C GLY A 424 7.39 32.55 17.63
N GLN A 425 6.98 31.40 17.10
CA GLN A 425 6.07 30.45 17.77
C GLN A 425 6.90 29.27 18.30
N GLN A 426 7.37 29.38 19.54
CA GLN A 426 8.05 28.34 20.33
C GLN A 426 9.03 27.44 19.54
N PHE A 427 10.06 28.03 18.94
CA PHE A 427 11.19 27.25 18.42
C PHE A 427 12.28 26.93 19.45
N ILE A 428 12.23 27.52 20.64
CA ILE A 428 13.37 27.47 21.56
C ILE A 428 12.84 27.43 22.99
N GLY A 429 13.02 26.30 23.67
CA GLY A 429 13.11 26.25 25.14
C GLY A 429 11.94 25.68 25.93
N GLU A 430 10.67 25.85 25.52
CA GLU A 430 9.54 25.40 26.36
C GLU A 430 9.09 23.96 26.11
N ALA A 431 9.42 23.35 24.96
CA ALA A 431 9.23 21.91 24.76
C ALA A 431 10.16 21.06 25.65
N LEU A 432 11.27 21.62 26.13
CA LEU A 432 12.13 21.00 27.15
C LEU A 432 11.42 20.89 28.52
N ALA A 433 10.40 21.71 28.79
CA ALA A 433 9.70 21.71 30.09
C ALA A 433 8.60 20.64 30.18
N LYS A 434 8.25 19.96 29.08
CA LYS A 434 7.19 18.94 29.02
C LYS A 434 7.60 17.63 28.35
N THR A 435 8.89 17.41 28.07
CA THR A 435 9.32 16.07 27.67
C THR A 435 9.24 15.17 28.90
N GLU A 436 8.36 14.17 28.89
CA GLU A 436 8.24 13.22 30.01
C GLU A 436 9.62 12.64 30.36
N GLU A 437 10.01 12.83 31.61
CA GLU A 437 11.24 12.26 32.14
C GLU A 437 10.97 10.83 32.57
N LEU A 438 11.61 9.88 31.89
CA LEU A 438 11.48 8.46 32.19
C LEU A 438 12.67 8.02 33.04
N VAL A 439 12.41 7.45 34.21
CA VAL A 439 13.44 6.82 35.04
C VAL A 439 13.53 5.35 34.66
N VAL A 440 14.73 4.89 34.31
CA VAL A 440 15.02 3.50 33.95
C VAL A 440 16.07 2.96 34.90
N TYR A 441 15.79 1.80 35.48
CA TYR A 441 16.73 1.07 36.33
C TYR A 441 17.38 -0.03 35.50
N GLY A 442 18.71 -0.02 35.42
CA GLY A 442 19.49 -1.09 34.83
C GLY A 442 20.35 -1.76 35.90
N ILE A 443 20.51 -3.09 35.83
CA ILE A 443 21.38 -3.83 36.74
C ILE A 443 22.77 -3.90 36.13
N GLU A 444 23.80 -3.72 36.94
CA GLU A 444 25.19 -3.84 36.51
C GLU A 444 25.45 -5.20 35.83
N TYR A 445 26.25 -5.19 34.76
CA TYR A 445 26.58 -6.33 33.88
C TYR A 445 25.44 -6.95 33.07
N ASN A 446 24.18 -6.57 33.30
CA ASN A 446 23.05 -6.97 32.47
C ASN A 446 22.89 -6.07 31.24
N SER A 447 22.04 -6.52 30.32
CA SER A 447 21.64 -5.71 29.16
C SER A 447 20.51 -4.75 29.53
N THR A 448 20.49 -3.58 28.91
CA THR A 448 19.45 -2.55 29.12
C THR A 448 19.22 -1.79 27.83
N LEU A 449 17.96 -1.63 27.43
CA LEU A 449 17.57 -0.85 26.26
C LEU A 449 16.94 0.47 26.69
N LEU A 450 17.52 1.58 26.22
CA LEU A 450 16.90 2.89 26.34
C LEU A 450 16.07 3.15 25.08
N GLU A 451 14.77 2.93 25.18
CA GLU A 451 13.85 3.05 24.05
C GLU A 451 13.62 4.50 23.62
N CYS A 452 13.85 4.75 22.33
CA CYS A 452 13.46 5.98 21.67
C CYS A 452 13.06 5.71 20.23
N THR A 453 11.77 5.90 19.95
CA THR A 453 11.23 5.81 18.59
C THR A 453 10.96 7.22 18.08
N PRO A 454 11.57 7.64 16.95
CA PRO A 454 11.27 8.93 16.34
C PRO A 454 9.81 8.94 15.87
N ARG A 455 9.16 10.10 15.92
CA ARG A 455 7.79 10.25 15.39
C ARG A 455 7.75 10.22 13.86
N THR A 456 8.84 10.62 13.21
CA THR A 456 8.96 10.68 11.75
C THR A 456 9.95 9.62 11.27
N LEU A 457 9.64 8.98 10.14
CA LEU A 457 10.50 7.95 9.55
C LEU A 457 11.77 8.53 8.90
N GLN A 458 11.78 9.83 8.63
CA GLN A 458 12.89 10.54 7.98
C GLN A 458 13.87 11.17 8.98
N ALA A 459 13.50 11.25 10.27
CA ALA A 459 14.36 11.84 11.28
C ALA A 459 15.58 10.96 11.61
N LYS A 460 16.74 11.61 11.69
CA LYS A 460 17.94 10.99 12.25
C LYS A 460 17.92 11.12 13.77
N VAL A 461 17.98 10.00 14.48
CA VAL A 461 18.11 9.98 15.95
C VAL A 461 19.57 10.21 16.34
N ILE A 462 19.82 11.07 17.33
CA ILE A 462 21.12 11.37 17.95
C ILE A 462 20.94 11.30 19.47
N TRP A 463 21.93 10.74 20.15
CA TRP A 463 21.89 10.54 21.59
C TRP A 463 22.92 11.41 22.28
N PHE A 464 22.50 12.11 23.33
CA PHE A 464 23.40 12.84 24.23
C PHE A 464 23.27 12.31 25.64
N MET A 465 24.37 12.25 26.38
CA MET A 465 24.41 11.92 27.80
C MET A 465 24.83 13.15 28.60
N GLN A 466 24.21 13.33 29.75
CA GLN A 466 24.60 14.25 30.79
C GLN A 466 24.79 13.49 32.09
N ARG A 467 26.01 13.49 32.62
CA ARG A 467 26.32 12.87 33.92
C ARG A 467 25.81 13.75 35.05
N ALA A 468 25.48 13.16 36.20
CA ALA A 468 24.88 13.85 37.34
C ALA A 468 25.67 15.08 37.83
N HIS A 469 26.99 15.10 37.64
CA HIS A 469 27.88 16.17 38.10
C HIS A 469 28.39 17.09 36.98
N GLU A 470 27.91 16.92 35.74
CA GLU A 470 28.39 17.66 34.58
C GLU A 470 27.25 18.49 33.96
N ALA A 471 27.50 19.78 33.72
CA ALA A 471 26.53 20.65 33.05
C ALA A 471 26.50 20.44 31.52
N ARG A 472 27.56 19.85 30.96
CA ARG A 472 27.71 19.67 29.52
C ARG A 472 27.02 18.38 29.08
N LYS A 473 26.31 18.46 27.95
CA LYS A 473 25.82 17.30 27.22
C LYS A 473 26.89 16.83 26.24
N GLU A 474 27.20 15.54 26.26
CA GLU A 474 28.15 14.93 25.33
C GLU A 474 27.43 13.92 24.43
N GLU A 475 27.80 13.84 23.16
CA GLU A 475 27.23 12.84 22.26
C GLU A 475 27.68 11.44 22.71
N VAL A 476 26.72 10.51 22.77
CA VAL A 476 27.00 9.14 23.20
C VAL A 476 27.91 8.47 22.17
N LYS A 477 29.07 8.00 22.64
CA LYS A 477 29.99 7.20 21.84
C LYS A 477 29.63 5.72 21.97
N THR A 478 29.48 5.05 20.83
CA THR A 478 29.26 3.60 20.77
C THR A 478 30.58 2.85 20.87
N ASP A 479 30.54 1.68 21.48
CA ASP A 479 31.65 0.74 21.60
C ASP A 479 31.13 -0.71 21.48
N ASP A 480 31.95 -1.71 21.81
CA ASP A 480 31.54 -3.12 21.76
C ASP A 480 30.40 -3.49 22.72
N ARG A 481 30.08 -2.63 23.70
CA ARG A 481 28.99 -2.82 24.67
C ARG A 481 27.77 -1.96 24.34
N ILE A 482 27.94 -0.81 23.71
CA ILE A 482 26.86 0.16 23.46
C ILE A 482 26.54 0.21 21.96
N ILE A 483 25.37 -0.32 21.59
CA ILE A 483 24.90 -0.40 20.20
C ILE A 483 23.74 0.57 20.00
N LYS A 484 23.85 1.41 18.95
CA LYS A 484 22.75 2.25 18.50
C LYS A 484 21.86 1.46 17.54
N MET A 485 20.58 1.37 17.86
CA MET A 485 19.55 0.66 17.09
C MET A 485 18.46 1.63 16.62
N ASP A 486 17.63 1.22 15.67
CA ASP A 486 16.51 2.03 15.19
C ASP A 486 15.46 2.32 16.28
N LEU A 487 15.33 1.42 17.27
CA LEU A 487 14.39 1.53 18.40
C LEU A 487 15.00 2.23 19.63
N GLY A 488 16.31 2.50 19.66
CA GLY A 488 16.95 3.13 20.80
C GLY A 488 18.43 2.81 20.99
N LEU A 489 18.90 2.94 22.24
CA LEU A 489 20.29 2.71 22.62
C LEU A 489 20.39 1.45 23.49
N LEU A 490 21.04 0.41 22.99
CA LEU A 490 21.21 -0.88 23.68
C LEU A 490 22.57 -0.96 24.37
N PHE A 491 22.54 -1.19 25.68
CA PHE A 491 23.69 -1.61 26.47
C PHE A 491 23.67 -3.14 26.53
N LEU A 492 24.69 -3.81 25.99
CA LEU A 492 24.88 -5.26 26.12
C LEU A 492 25.38 -5.66 27.50
N ARG A 493 26.17 -4.79 28.11
CA ARG A 493 26.56 -4.83 29.52
C ARG A 493 26.47 -3.42 30.06
N LEU A 494 25.94 -3.26 31.26
CA LEU A 494 25.81 -1.96 31.91
C LEU A 494 26.90 -1.79 32.98
N HIS A 495 27.51 -0.62 33.08
CA HIS A 495 28.44 -0.25 34.14
C HIS A 495 27.93 0.96 34.91
N ARG A 496 28.39 1.13 36.16
CA ARG A 496 28.02 2.29 36.99
C ARG A 496 28.32 3.64 36.34
N LEU A 497 29.38 3.71 35.52
CA LEU A 497 29.77 4.93 34.80
C LEU A 497 28.79 5.32 33.68
N ASP A 498 27.90 4.40 33.29
CA ASP A 498 26.85 4.65 32.29
C ASP A 498 25.63 5.36 32.90
N ALA A 499 25.58 5.52 34.24
CA ALA A 499 24.51 6.23 34.93
C ALA A 499 24.49 7.72 34.55
N GLY A 500 23.30 8.25 34.29
CA GLY A 500 23.14 9.64 33.88
C GLY A 500 21.82 9.89 33.16
N THR A 501 21.66 11.13 32.70
CA THR A 501 20.50 11.53 31.90
C THR A 501 20.83 11.46 30.42
N TYR A 502 20.08 10.65 29.69
CA TYR A 502 20.16 10.51 28.25
C TYR A 502 19.07 11.34 27.57
N PHE A 503 19.45 12.04 26.50
CA PHE A 503 18.56 12.81 25.66
C PHE A 503 18.54 12.16 24.29
N CYS A 504 17.37 11.62 23.93
CA CYS A 504 17.11 11.22 22.56
C CYS A 504 16.64 12.43 21.77
N GLN A 505 17.42 12.84 20.78
CA GLN A 505 17.10 13.96 19.90
C GLN A 505 16.94 13.50 18.47
N THR A 506 15.97 14.06 17.75
CA THR A 506 15.76 13.84 16.33
C THR A 506 16.15 15.07 15.54
N VAL A 507 16.86 14.87 14.43
CA VAL A 507 17.23 15.93 13.50
C VAL A 507 16.55 15.70 12.16
N GLU A 508 15.79 16.68 11.70
CA GLU A 508 15.06 16.67 10.43
C GLU A 508 15.06 18.08 9.84
N HIS A 509 15.51 18.23 8.58
CA HIS A 509 15.62 19.53 7.89
C HIS A 509 16.28 20.65 8.74
N SER A 510 17.36 20.32 9.45
CA SER A 510 18.11 21.21 10.37
C SER A 510 17.38 21.62 11.65
N ILE A 511 16.22 21.03 11.95
CA ILE A 511 15.49 21.22 13.20
C ILE A 511 15.80 20.07 14.14
N VAL A 512 16.11 20.41 15.39
CA VAL A 512 16.43 19.45 16.45
C VAL A 512 15.30 19.41 17.46
N HIS A 513 14.68 18.25 17.62
CA HIS A 513 13.65 18.01 18.64
C HIS A 513 14.15 17.01 19.68
N THR A 514 13.84 17.24 20.96
CA THR A 514 14.12 16.22 21.99
C THR A 514 12.88 15.33 22.13
N VAL A 515 13.01 14.07 21.74
CA VAL A 515 11.93 13.07 21.77
C VAL A 515 11.72 12.56 23.18
N ARG A 516 12.82 12.26 23.89
CA ARG A 516 12.77 11.66 25.23
C ARG A 516 13.94 12.08 26.10
N LYS A 517 13.67 12.26 27.39
CA LYS A 517 14.67 12.42 28.46
C LYS A 517 14.60 11.18 29.35
N ILE A 518 15.70 10.45 29.47
CA ILE A 518 15.76 9.19 30.19
C ILE A 518 16.81 9.28 31.29
N MET A 519 16.43 9.14 32.55
CA MET A 519 17.36 9.06 33.66
C MET A 519 17.68 7.59 33.94
N LEU A 520 18.90 7.17 33.61
CA LEU A 520 19.37 5.81 33.84
C LEU A 520 20.05 5.71 35.21
N GLU A 521 19.44 4.94 36.10
CA GLU A 521 20.02 4.56 37.38
C GLU A 521 20.57 3.14 37.31
N VAL A 522 21.84 2.97 37.66
CA VAL A 522 22.51 1.66 37.63
C VAL A 522 22.54 1.09 39.04
N VAL A 523 21.89 -0.06 39.22
CA VAL A 523 21.87 -0.82 40.47
C VAL A 523 23.01 -1.82 40.46
N GLU A 524 23.84 -1.77 41.50
CA GLU A 524 24.95 -2.71 41.69
C GLU A 524 24.42 -4.14 41.84
N GLU A 525 25.06 -5.10 41.16
CA GLU A 525 24.68 -6.52 41.19
C GLU A 525 24.65 -7.05 42.63
N GLY A 526 25.69 -6.76 43.43
CA GLY A 526 25.77 -7.20 44.83
C GLY A 526 24.64 -6.66 45.71
N ARG A 527 24.10 -5.46 45.40
CA ARG A 527 22.98 -4.90 46.15
C ARG A 527 21.65 -5.56 45.78
N VAL A 528 21.52 -6.02 44.54
CA VAL A 528 20.39 -6.84 44.10
C VAL A 528 20.46 -8.21 44.77
N ASP A 529 21.64 -8.83 44.81
CA ASP A 529 21.86 -10.10 45.51
C ASP A 529 21.58 -9.99 47.01
N GLU A 530 21.99 -8.90 47.67
CA GLU A 530 21.66 -8.64 49.07
C GLU A 530 20.16 -8.42 49.30
N MET A 531 19.44 -7.81 48.37
CA MET A 531 17.98 -7.67 48.47
C MET A 531 17.28 -9.03 48.37
N PHE A 532 17.75 -9.93 47.50
CA PHE A 532 17.21 -11.30 47.41
C PHE A 532 17.67 -12.21 48.56
N ASN A 533 18.84 -11.96 49.15
CA ASN A 533 19.38 -12.76 50.26
C ASN A 533 18.97 -12.25 51.65
N LYS A 534 18.60 -10.98 51.83
CA LYS A 534 18.04 -10.45 53.09
C LYS A 534 16.70 -11.08 53.46
N ASP A 535 15.91 -11.48 52.47
CA ASP A 535 14.67 -12.22 52.70
C ASP A 535 14.93 -13.65 53.22
N TYR A 536 16.17 -14.14 53.21
CA TYR A 536 16.55 -15.46 53.75
C TYR A 536 17.21 -15.42 55.14
N GLU A 537 17.77 -14.28 55.58
CA GLU A 537 18.48 -14.21 56.87
C GLU A 537 17.68 -13.59 58.03
N GLU A 538 16.54 -12.95 57.79
CA GLU A 538 15.64 -12.44 58.85
C GLU A 538 14.33 -13.24 59.05
N ASP A 539 14.23 -14.46 58.54
CA ASP A 539 13.10 -15.35 58.86
C ASP A 539 13.36 -16.15 60.15
N ILE A 540 13.03 -15.53 61.29
CA ILE A 540 12.42 -16.26 62.40
C ILE A 540 11.32 -17.14 61.79
N PRO A 541 11.19 -18.44 62.11
CA PRO A 541 10.24 -19.32 61.43
C PRO A 541 8.79 -18.93 61.79
N HIS A 542 8.25 -17.92 61.11
CA HIS A 542 6.84 -17.67 61.06
C HIS A 542 6.23 -18.74 60.17
N ARG A 543 5.86 -19.86 60.80
CA ARG A 543 4.76 -20.68 60.30
C ARG A 543 3.58 -19.75 60.04
N MET A 544 3.29 -19.45 58.78
CA MET A 544 1.96 -18.96 58.42
C MET A 544 0.94 -20.00 58.92
N PRO A 545 -0.08 -19.61 59.69
CA PRO A 545 -1.07 -20.56 60.13
C PRO A 545 -1.86 -20.99 58.90
N CYS A 546 -1.70 -22.25 58.48
CA CYS A 546 -2.69 -22.89 57.62
C CYS A 546 -4.07 -22.59 58.24
N PRO A 547 -5.04 -22.08 57.48
CA PRO A 547 -6.30 -21.61 58.04
C PRO A 547 -7.01 -22.80 58.69
N ALA A 548 -6.94 -22.88 60.02
CA ALA A 548 -7.98 -23.54 60.76
C ALA A 548 -9.21 -22.64 60.60
N GLN A 549 -10.35 -23.25 60.26
CA GLN A 549 -11.64 -22.58 60.10
C GLN A 549 -11.92 -21.68 61.33
N SER A 550 -11.65 -20.38 61.19
CA SER A 550 -12.16 -19.34 62.08
C SER A 550 -11.88 -17.97 61.44
N SER A 551 -12.95 -17.39 60.88
CA SER A 551 -13.19 -15.95 60.68
C SER A 551 -11.97 -15.03 60.49
N ILE A 552 -11.62 -14.74 59.23
CA ILE A 552 -10.75 -13.61 58.86
C ILE A 552 -11.65 -12.37 58.63
N PRO A 553 -11.35 -11.19 59.20
CA PRO A 553 -12.03 -9.95 58.84
C PRO A 553 -11.70 -9.56 57.39
N GLN A 554 -12.70 -9.10 56.64
CA GLN A 554 -12.55 -8.62 55.26
C GLN A 554 -11.49 -7.49 55.20
N GLY A 555 -10.40 -7.69 54.45
CA GLY A 555 -9.44 -6.59 54.21
C GLY A 555 -8.18 -6.89 53.40
N SER A 556 -7.53 -8.05 53.54
CA SER A 556 -6.26 -8.32 52.85
C SER A 556 -6.35 -9.49 51.87
N LYS A 557 -6.37 -9.17 50.56
CA LYS A 557 -6.07 -10.16 49.53
C LYS A 557 -4.55 -10.33 49.43
N PRO A 558 -4.02 -11.56 49.34
CA PRO A 558 -2.59 -11.77 49.22
C PRO A 558 -2.08 -11.32 47.84
N TRP A 559 -0.93 -10.63 47.81
CA TRP A 559 -0.37 -9.92 46.65
C TRP A 559 -0.25 -10.78 45.38
N TYR A 560 0.02 -12.08 45.52
CA TYR A 560 0.20 -12.98 44.38
C TYR A 560 -1.09 -13.17 43.54
N LYS A 561 -2.29 -12.97 44.13
CA LYS A 561 -3.55 -13.09 43.40
C LYS A 561 -3.75 -11.96 42.39
N GLU A 562 -3.29 -10.76 42.71
CA GLU A 562 -3.34 -9.61 41.81
C GLU A 562 -2.35 -9.78 40.66
N PHE A 563 -1.15 -10.30 40.94
CA PHE A 563 -0.13 -10.58 39.93
C PHE A 563 -0.58 -11.65 38.92
N LEU A 564 -1.19 -12.75 39.38
CA LEU A 564 -1.70 -13.82 38.51
C LEU A 564 -2.86 -13.34 37.61
N GLN A 565 -3.63 -12.37 38.09
CA GLN A 565 -4.73 -11.77 37.34
C GLN A 565 -4.23 -10.80 36.25
N LEU A 566 -3.12 -10.09 36.49
CA LEU A 566 -2.45 -9.21 35.53
C LEU A 566 -1.83 -9.98 34.34
N ILE A 567 -1.34 -11.20 34.56
CA ILE A 567 -0.75 -12.05 33.51
C ILE A 567 -1.78 -12.95 32.82
N GLY A 568 -3.09 -12.77 33.09
CA GLY A 568 -4.18 -13.50 32.43
C GLY A 568 -4.32 -14.97 32.82
N TYR A 569 -3.73 -15.40 33.94
CA TYR A 569 -3.78 -16.79 34.38
C TYR A 569 -5.11 -17.09 35.09
N SER A 570 -5.97 -17.90 34.48
CA SER A 570 -7.36 -18.09 34.93
C SER A 570 -7.58 -19.22 35.96
N ASN A 571 -6.55 -20.02 36.25
CA ASN A 571 -6.69 -21.27 37.01
C ASN A 571 -6.19 -21.15 38.46
N PHE A 572 -6.75 -20.19 39.21
CA PHE A 572 -6.34 -19.82 40.57
C PHE A 572 -6.35 -20.99 41.57
N GLN A 573 -7.30 -21.92 41.44
CA GLN A 573 -7.46 -23.07 42.34
C GLN A 573 -6.27 -24.03 42.31
N ARG A 574 -5.63 -24.19 41.15
CA ARG A 574 -4.51 -25.13 41.00
C ARG A 574 -3.23 -24.61 41.67
N VAL A 575 -3.07 -23.29 41.70
CA VAL A 575 -1.97 -22.62 42.40
C VAL A 575 -2.20 -22.65 43.91
N GLU A 576 -3.44 -22.46 44.37
CA GLU A 576 -3.79 -22.65 45.79
C GLU A 576 -3.52 -24.08 46.27
N GLU A 577 -3.95 -25.11 45.51
CA GLU A 577 -3.68 -26.51 45.84
C GLU A 577 -2.18 -26.83 45.89
N TYR A 578 -1.39 -26.27 44.97
CA TYR A 578 0.06 -26.43 44.98
C TYR A 578 0.68 -25.77 46.22
N CYS A 579 0.30 -24.53 46.53
CA CYS A 579 0.80 -23.81 47.70
C CYS A 579 0.40 -24.50 49.01
N GLU A 580 -0.83 -25.01 49.15
CA GLU A 580 -1.25 -25.80 50.32
C GLU A 580 -0.46 -27.11 50.43
N LYS A 581 -0.21 -27.77 49.31
CA LYS A 581 0.52 -29.05 49.28
C LYS A 581 2.02 -28.89 49.55
N VAL A 582 2.60 -27.73 49.25
CA VAL A 582 4.01 -27.42 49.52
C VAL A 582 4.18 -26.91 50.96
N TRP A 583 3.24 -26.11 51.48
CA TRP A 583 3.40 -25.41 52.77
C TRP A 583 2.64 -26.00 53.97
N CYS A 584 1.62 -26.85 53.79
CA CYS A 584 0.78 -27.35 54.90
C CYS A 584 0.95 -28.86 55.23
N THR A 585 2.10 -29.45 54.91
CA THR A 585 2.32 -30.92 54.97
C THR A 585 2.41 -31.56 56.36
N ASP A 586 2.40 -30.78 57.45
CA ASP A 586 2.82 -31.30 58.76
C ASP A 586 1.71 -31.68 59.77
N LYS A 587 0.43 -31.41 59.49
CA LYS A 587 -0.65 -31.72 60.47
C LYS A 587 -1.38 -33.05 60.28
N ARG A 588 -1.16 -33.81 59.20
CA ARG A 588 -1.82 -35.12 58.99
C ARG A 588 -1.01 -36.36 59.41
N ARG A 589 0.21 -36.21 59.93
CA ARG A 589 1.06 -37.36 60.33
C ARG A 589 0.94 -37.83 61.79
N LYS A 590 0.04 -37.26 62.61
CA LYS A 590 -0.22 -37.71 64.00
C LYS A 590 -1.68 -38.11 64.24
N LYS A 591 -2.16 -39.13 63.53
CA LYS A 591 -3.15 -40.13 63.99
C LYS A 591 -3.25 -41.19 62.89
N LEU A 592 -2.38 -42.19 62.97
CA LEU A 592 -2.52 -43.57 62.48
C LEU A 592 -1.10 -44.18 62.44
N LYS A 593 -0.60 -44.57 63.63
CA LYS A 593 0.35 -45.69 63.73
C LYS A 593 -0.48 -46.93 64.00
N MET A 594 -0.71 -47.75 62.97
CA MET A 594 -0.48 -49.18 63.04
C MET A 594 0.37 -49.53 61.82
N SER A 595 1.59 -50.02 62.08
CA SER A 595 2.52 -50.57 61.09
C SER A 595 2.41 -52.12 61.11
N PRO A 596 3.04 -52.92 60.22
CA PRO A 596 4.38 -52.77 59.64
C PRO A 596 4.41 -52.77 58.09
N SER A 597 5.19 -51.90 57.44
CA SER A 597 6.54 -52.14 56.89
C SER A 597 6.61 -53.28 55.86
N LYS A 598 7.07 -53.10 54.61
CA LYS A 598 8.46 -52.76 54.25
C LYS A 598 8.60 -52.54 52.73
N TRP A 599 9.30 -51.44 52.35
CA TRP A 599 10.38 -51.32 51.35
C TRP A 599 10.12 -51.74 49.88
N LYS A 600 10.59 -51.09 48.80
CA LYS A 600 11.61 -50.05 48.56
C LYS A 600 11.65 -49.69 47.05
N TYR A 601 11.96 -48.41 46.75
CA TYR A 601 12.85 -47.86 45.68
C TYR A 601 12.69 -48.30 44.21
N ALA A 602 13.08 -47.55 43.18
CA ALA A 602 13.64 -46.21 43.00
C ALA A 602 13.61 -45.91 41.48
N ASN A 603 13.64 -44.60 41.16
CA ASN A 603 14.27 -43.93 40.02
C ASN A 603 13.98 -44.31 38.55
N PRO A 604 13.72 -43.30 37.71
CA PRO A 604 13.77 -43.40 36.26
C PRO A 604 15.16 -43.01 35.74
N GLN A 605 15.83 -43.91 35.03
CA GLN A 605 16.78 -43.55 33.96
C GLN A 605 17.22 -44.83 33.22
N GLU A 606 16.90 -44.92 31.93
CA GLU A 606 17.88 -44.99 30.82
C GLU A 606 17.24 -45.42 29.50
N LYS A 607 17.31 -44.48 28.55
CA LYS A 607 17.66 -44.62 27.13
C LYS A 607 17.46 -45.97 26.39
N LYS A 608 16.90 -45.77 25.18
CA LYS A 608 17.18 -46.42 23.88
C LYS A 608 16.35 -47.66 23.45
N ALA A 609 15.39 -47.34 22.58
CA ALA A 609 15.39 -47.66 21.14
C ALA A 609 14.84 -49.01 20.63
N ARG A 610 13.93 -48.83 19.64
CA ARG A 610 13.85 -49.52 18.33
C ARG A 610 13.15 -50.89 18.28
N ILE A 611 11.98 -50.98 17.61
CA ILE A 611 11.81 -51.36 16.18
C ILE A 611 10.30 -51.51 15.82
N ARG A 612 9.98 -51.02 14.62
CA ARG A 612 8.74 -51.05 13.80
C ARG A 612 8.39 -52.50 13.32
N PRO A 613 7.24 -52.82 12.65
CA PRO A 613 6.68 -52.12 11.48
C PRO A 613 5.13 -52.04 11.39
N GLU A 614 4.60 -50.92 10.92
CA GLU A 614 4.03 -50.64 9.57
C GLU A 614 2.65 -51.28 9.27
N HIS A 615 1.69 -50.46 8.83
CA HIS A 615 1.43 -50.22 7.40
C HIS A 615 0.40 -49.09 7.17
N TYR A 616 0.73 -48.23 6.22
CA TYR A 616 -0.16 -47.29 5.52
C TYR A 616 -0.88 -48.02 4.38
N ARG A 617 -2.12 -47.63 4.07
CA ARG A 617 -2.66 -47.56 2.69
C ARG A 617 -3.94 -46.70 2.64
N LEU A 618 -3.94 -45.71 1.74
CA LEU A 618 -5.09 -44.93 1.24
C LEU A 618 -6.06 -45.85 0.44
N PRO A 619 -7.35 -45.48 0.19
CA PRO A 619 -7.68 -44.75 -1.06
C PRO A 619 -8.96 -43.86 -1.11
N ARG A 620 -8.89 -42.87 -2.02
CA ARG A 620 -9.87 -42.31 -2.99
C ARG A 620 -11.40 -42.51 -2.86
N ASN A 621 -12.09 -41.39 -3.19
CA ASN A 621 -13.30 -41.18 -4.01
C ASN A 621 -14.46 -42.18 -3.98
N VAL A 622 -15.68 -41.65 -3.78
CA VAL A 622 -16.93 -42.23 -4.31
C VAL A 622 -17.75 -41.12 -4.99
N VAL A 623 -17.96 -41.30 -6.29
CA VAL A 623 -19.10 -40.79 -7.07
C VAL A 623 -20.13 -41.93 -7.05
N ASP A 624 -21.40 -41.61 -6.81
CA ASP A 624 -22.56 -42.05 -7.60
C ASP A 624 -23.86 -41.91 -6.79
N SER A 625 -24.71 -40.97 -7.20
CA SER A 625 -26.17 -41.12 -7.44
C SER A 625 -26.74 -39.77 -7.88
#